data_AF-A0A9E4WCK8-F1
#
_entry.id   AF-A0A9E4WCK8-F1
#
_cell.length_a   1.000
_cell.length_b   1.000
_cell.length_c   1.000
_cell.angle_alpha   90.00
_cell.angle_beta   90.00
_cell.angle_gamma   90.00
#
_symmetry.space_group_name_H-M   'P 1'
#
loop_
_entity.id
_entity.type
_entity.pdbx_description
1 polymer ?
#
loop_
_entity_poly.entity_id
_entity_poly.type
_entity_poly.pdbx_seq_one_letter_code
_entity_poly.pdbx_strand_id
1 'polypeptide(L)'
;MRLGHDGGFHDWFRGISAFTVLATFALVVLGGVVRVTESGLGCPDWPGCDGGIFPPLETKALIEYSHRVTASFVVGPLILFLFIAAWMRYRRERWVLVPASVAFGLVIAQAALGGATVLSELPGAAVMAHLAVGEALVAVLVVLAVVAYRGPLAIKMPGWGVGKTRRFPVSVVIAGVAVFLLLLSGSYVTITGAFGACSEWPRCFGNAFPEHRLQIIHMAHRYVAAVVG
;
A
#
# COMPACT_ATOMS: atom_id res chain seq x y z
N MET A 1 -33.99 -5.28 5.15
CA MET A 1 -33.72 -6.69 5.48
C MET A 1 -33.84 -7.50 4.21
N ARG A 2 -32.71 -7.93 3.65
CA ARG A 2 -32.55 -9.09 2.77
C ARG A 2 -31.07 -9.07 2.38
N LEU A 3 -30.28 -9.78 3.17
CA LEU A 3 -29.02 -10.36 2.73
C LEU A 3 -29.30 -11.02 1.36
N GLY A 4 -28.34 -11.02 0.44
CA GLY A 4 -28.45 -11.84 -0.77
C GLY A 4 -28.86 -13.26 -0.35
N HIS A 5 -29.57 -13.96 -1.24
CA HIS A 5 -30.37 -15.19 -1.02
C HIS A 5 -29.71 -16.30 -0.15
N ASP A 6 -28.42 -16.18 0.17
CA ASP A 6 -27.59 -17.16 0.88
C ASP A 6 -26.87 -16.59 2.14
N GLY A 7 -27.28 -15.44 2.67
CA GLY A 7 -26.67 -14.84 3.88
C GLY A 7 -25.31 -14.14 3.66
N GLY A 8 -24.88 -14.00 2.41
CA GLY A 8 -23.63 -13.33 2.01
C GLY A 8 -23.79 -11.88 1.52
N PHE A 9 -22.66 -11.18 1.35
CA PHE A 9 -22.59 -9.87 0.70
C PHE A 9 -22.98 -9.97 -0.79
N HIS A 10 -23.46 -8.85 -1.36
CA HIS A 10 -23.82 -8.81 -2.79
C HIS A 10 -22.61 -9.00 -3.71
N ASP A 11 -22.80 -9.67 -4.84
CA ASP A 11 -21.71 -9.97 -5.79
C ASP A 11 -21.06 -8.71 -6.39
N TRP A 12 -21.82 -7.64 -6.61
CA TRP A 12 -21.24 -6.37 -7.04
C TRP A 12 -20.28 -5.80 -6.00
N PHE A 13 -20.57 -5.96 -4.70
CA PHE A 13 -19.72 -5.44 -3.62
C PHE A 13 -18.41 -6.24 -3.55
N ARG A 14 -18.50 -7.56 -3.72
CA ARG A 14 -17.35 -8.46 -3.86
C ARG A 14 -16.48 -8.05 -5.04
N GLY A 15 -17.09 -7.95 -6.23
CA GLY A 15 -16.38 -7.59 -7.46
C GLY A 15 -15.69 -6.23 -7.37
N ILE A 16 -16.39 -5.21 -6.87
CA ILE A 16 -15.81 -3.86 -6.70
C ILE A 16 -14.70 -3.88 -5.65
N SER A 17 -14.88 -4.56 -4.50
CA SER A 17 -13.82 -4.63 -3.49
C SER A 17 -12.52 -5.28 -4.02
N ALA A 18 -12.63 -6.36 -4.79
CA ALA A 18 -11.48 -7.01 -5.43
C ALA A 18 -10.85 -6.11 -6.50
N PHE A 19 -11.66 -5.46 -7.32
CA PHE A 19 -11.17 -4.51 -8.32
C PHE A 19 -10.44 -3.33 -7.68
N THR A 20 -10.95 -2.77 -6.59
CA THR A 20 -10.30 -1.69 -5.85
C THR A 20 -8.94 -2.10 -5.30
N VAL A 21 -8.80 -3.34 -4.79
CA VAL A 21 -7.49 -3.88 -4.36
C VAL A 21 -6.51 -3.91 -5.53
N LEU A 22 -6.92 -4.48 -6.67
CA LEU A 22 -6.07 -4.59 -7.86
C LEU A 22 -5.68 -3.22 -8.43
N ALA A 23 -6.64 -2.30 -8.54
CA ALA A 23 -6.39 -0.95 -9.01
C ALA A 23 -5.46 -0.17 -8.08
N THR A 24 -5.62 -0.32 -6.76
CA THR A 24 -4.74 0.33 -5.77
C THR A 24 -3.34 -0.27 -5.81
N PHE A 25 -3.21 -1.59 -5.96
CA PHE A 25 -1.91 -2.24 -6.14
C PHE A 25 -1.20 -1.76 -7.42
N ALA A 26 -1.92 -1.70 -8.55
CA ALA A 26 -1.39 -1.15 -9.79
C ALA A 26 -0.97 0.33 -9.64
N LEU A 27 -1.70 1.11 -8.87
CA LEU A 27 -1.35 2.51 -8.55
C LEU A 27 -0.05 2.59 -7.73
N VAL A 28 0.17 1.69 -6.78
CA VAL A 28 1.44 1.61 -6.02
C VAL A 28 2.60 1.26 -6.95
N VAL A 29 2.41 0.31 -7.87
CA VAL A 29 3.43 -0.02 -8.89
C VAL A 29 3.73 1.20 -9.77
N LEU A 30 2.71 1.93 -10.21
CA LEU A 30 2.88 3.16 -10.97
C LEU A 30 3.63 4.24 -10.15
N GLY A 31 3.38 4.35 -8.84
CA GLY A 31 4.17 5.20 -7.95
C GLY A 31 5.65 4.77 -7.88
N GLY A 32 5.91 3.46 -7.90
CA GLY A 32 7.27 2.92 -8.07
C GLY A 32 7.91 3.34 -9.39
N VAL A 33 7.15 3.34 -10.50
CA VAL A 33 7.61 3.84 -11.81
C VAL A 33 7.97 5.32 -11.74
N VAL A 34 7.12 6.16 -11.13
CA VAL A 34 7.42 7.59 -10.90
C VAL A 34 8.75 7.76 -10.16
N ARG A 35 9.00 6.93 -9.14
CA ARG A 35 10.25 6.99 -8.37
C ARG A 35 11.47 6.58 -9.19
N VAL A 36 11.45 5.43 -9.86
CA VAL A 36 12.64 4.90 -10.58
C VAL A 36 12.95 5.66 -11.87
N THR A 37 11.96 6.36 -12.43
CA THR A 37 12.16 7.26 -13.58
C THR A 37 12.50 8.69 -13.17
N GLU A 38 12.62 8.96 -11.86
CA GLU A 38 12.88 10.30 -11.30
C GLU A 38 11.88 11.34 -11.82
N SER A 39 10.61 10.93 -11.93
CA SER A 39 9.52 11.76 -12.44
C SER A 39 8.74 12.47 -11.34
N GLY A 40 9.11 12.33 -10.07
CA GLY A 40 8.32 12.85 -8.94
C GLY A 40 8.21 14.38 -8.83
N LEU A 41 8.93 15.13 -9.68
CA LEU A 41 8.83 16.59 -9.84
C LEU A 41 8.57 16.97 -11.31
N GLY A 42 7.97 16.06 -12.08
CA GLY A 42 7.53 16.36 -13.44
C GLY A 42 6.36 17.36 -13.48
N CYS A 43 5.60 17.44 -12.39
CA CYS A 43 4.53 18.41 -12.16
C CYS A 43 4.79 19.14 -10.83
N PRO A 44 5.45 20.32 -10.83
CA PRO A 44 5.82 21.02 -9.60
C PRO A 44 4.62 21.54 -8.80
N ASP A 45 3.48 21.72 -9.46
CA ASP A 45 2.23 22.16 -8.83
C ASP A 45 1.44 20.98 -8.27
N TRP A 46 0.46 21.29 -7.41
CA TRP A 46 -0.57 20.36 -6.96
C TRP A 46 -1.86 21.14 -6.64
N PRO A 47 -3.05 20.68 -7.03
CA PRO A 47 -3.38 19.42 -7.73
C PRO A 47 -3.18 19.45 -9.26
N GLY A 48 -2.90 20.63 -9.82
CA GLY A 48 -2.60 20.81 -11.25
C GLY A 48 -1.19 20.35 -11.66
N CYS A 49 -0.78 20.70 -12.87
CA CYS A 49 0.56 20.47 -13.40
C CYS A 49 0.98 21.65 -14.28
N ASP A 50 2.08 22.31 -13.92
CA ASP A 50 2.71 23.40 -14.67
C ASP A 50 1.77 24.58 -14.99
N GLY A 51 1.10 25.09 -13.95
CA GLY A 51 0.14 26.19 -14.05
C GLY A 51 -1.20 25.84 -14.72
N GLY A 52 -1.36 24.60 -15.19
CA GLY A 52 -2.55 24.11 -15.87
C GLY A 52 -3.19 22.87 -15.25
N ILE A 53 -4.28 22.40 -15.87
CA ILE A 53 -4.93 21.13 -15.52
C ILE A 53 -4.31 19.97 -16.33
N PHE A 54 -3.79 20.23 -17.51
CA PHE A 54 -3.13 19.22 -18.35
C PHE A 54 -1.61 19.35 -18.24
N PRO A 55 -0.87 18.23 -18.18
CA PRO A 55 0.58 18.26 -18.14
C PRO A 55 1.13 18.67 -19.51
N PRO A 56 2.34 19.25 -19.56
CA PRO A 56 3.09 19.36 -20.80
C PRO A 56 3.35 17.96 -21.38
N LEU A 57 3.57 17.88 -22.70
CA LEU A 57 3.89 16.63 -23.41
C LEU A 57 5.35 16.17 -23.18
N GLU A 58 5.78 16.25 -21.92
CA GLU A 58 7.09 15.85 -21.44
C GLU A 58 6.98 14.52 -20.69
N THR A 59 7.91 13.60 -20.92
CA THR A 59 7.80 12.21 -20.41
C THR A 59 7.64 12.16 -18.89
N LYS A 60 8.44 12.93 -18.14
CA LYS A 60 8.37 12.95 -16.67
C LYS A 60 7.05 13.50 -16.16
N ALA A 61 6.56 14.60 -16.75
CA ALA A 61 5.28 15.19 -16.40
C ALA A 61 4.12 14.23 -16.69
N LEU A 62 4.14 13.55 -17.84
CA LEU A 62 3.14 12.55 -18.20
C LEU A 62 3.12 11.36 -17.24
N ILE A 63 4.31 10.86 -16.84
CA ILE A 63 4.41 9.75 -15.87
C ILE A 63 3.82 10.17 -14.52
N GLU A 64 4.22 11.32 -13.98
CA GLU A 64 3.71 11.78 -12.69
C GLU A 64 2.21 12.09 -12.74
N TYR A 65 1.77 12.80 -13.77
CA TYR A 65 0.37 13.15 -13.94
C TYR A 65 -0.52 11.91 -14.13
N SER A 66 -0.03 10.87 -14.83
CA SER A 66 -0.76 9.61 -14.95
C SER A 66 -1.01 8.94 -13.60
N HIS A 67 -0.04 9.00 -12.68
CA HIS A 67 -0.18 8.50 -11.32
C HIS A 67 -1.27 9.28 -10.56
N ARG A 68 -1.22 10.61 -10.63
CA ARG A 68 -2.19 11.50 -9.96
C ARG A 68 -3.61 11.31 -10.50
N VAL A 69 -3.78 11.24 -11.82
CA VAL A 69 -5.08 11.01 -12.46
C VAL A 69 -5.64 9.64 -12.09
N THR A 70 -4.81 8.59 -12.12
CA THR A 70 -5.25 7.24 -11.71
C THR A 70 -5.69 7.23 -10.25
N ALA A 71 -4.97 7.91 -9.37
CA ALA A 71 -5.36 8.05 -7.96
C ALA A 71 -6.71 8.77 -7.81
N SER A 72 -6.87 9.93 -8.46
CA SER A 72 -8.02 10.82 -8.27
C SER A 72 -9.29 10.36 -9.00
N PHE A 73 -9.17 9.76 -10.19
CA PHE A 73 -10.32 9.42 -11.04
C PHE A 73 -10.65 7.92 -11.07
N VAL A 74 -9.77 7.06 -10.54
CA VAL A 74 -10.04 5.61 -10.45
C VAL A 74 -10.09 5.17 -9.00
N VAL A 75 -8.97 5.22 -8.28
CA VAL A 75 -8.87 4.63 -6.93
C VAL A 75 -9.70 5.38 -5.90
N GLY A 76 -9.64 6.71 -5.88
CA GLY A 76 -10.42 7.55 -4.96
C GLY A 76 -11.93 7.31 -5.04
N PRO A 77 -12.56 7.41 -6.24
CA PRO A 77 -13.98 7.14 -6.42
C PRO A 77 -14.40 5.73 -6.03
N LEU A 78 -13.58 4.72 -6.31
CA LEU A 78 -13.84 3.34 -5.90
C LEU A 78 -13.89 3.19 -4.37
N ILE A 79 -12.92 3.79 -3.66
CA ILE A 79 -12.88 3.77 -2.20
C ILE A 79 -14.04 4.57 -1.60
N LEU A 80 -14.35 5.75 -2.16
CA LEU A 80 -15.51 6.55 -1.75
C LEU A 80 -16.82 5.77 -1.93
N PHE A 81 -16.98 5.08 -3.06
CA PHE A 81 -18.16 4.25 -3.31
C PHE A 81 -18.26 3.10 -2.31
N LEU A 82 -17.16 2.38 -2.02
CA LEU A 82 -17.14 1.33 -1.01
C LEU A 82 -17.47 1.85 0.39
N PHE A 83 -16.99 3.04 0.74
CA PHE A 83 -17.32 3.74 1.99
C PHE A 83 -18.82 4.05 2.07
N ILE A 84 -19.38 4.70 1.05
CA ILE A 84 -20.81 5.02 0.98
C ILE A 84 -21.65 3.73 1.06
N ALA A 85 -21.30 2.71 0.29
CA ALA A 85 -21.97 1.40 0.30
C ALA A 85 -21.94 0.75 1.70
N ALA A 86 -20.79 0.79 2.39
CA ALA A 86 -20.65 0.27 3.74
C ALA A 86 -21.61 0.98 4.71
N TRP A 87 -21.69 2.31 4.66
CA TRP A 87 -22.56 3.10 5.53
C TRP A 87 -24.05 2.97 5.19
N MET A 88 -24.40 2.87 3.92
CA MET A 88 -25.81 2.76 3.50
C MET A 88 -26.37 1.35 3.68
N ARG A 89 -25.59 0.31 3.34
CA ARG A 89 -26.10 -1.07 3.24
C ARG A 89 -25.56 -2.01 4.31
N TYR A 90 -24.35 -1.78 4.81
CA TYR A 90 -23.64 -2.71 5.70
C TYR A 90 -23.27 -2.08 7.06
N ARG A 91 -23.94 -1.01 7.49
CA ARG A 91 -23.65 -0.28 8.75
C ARG A 91 -23.69 -1.10 10.04
N ARG A 92 -24.35 -2.26 10.02
CA ARG A 92 -24.39 -3.19 11.17
C ARG A 92 -23.22 -4.18 11.16
N GLU A 93 -22.58 -4.37 10.01
CA GLU A 93 -21.45 -5.28 9.84
C GLU A 93 -20.14 -4.54 10.07
N ARG A 94 -19.67 -4.52 11.32
CA ARG A 94 -18.43 -3.83 11.74
C ARG A 94 -17.19 -4.23 10.92
N TRP A 95 -17.14 -5.48 10.46
CA TRP A 95 -16.04 -6.02 9.64
C TRP A 95 -16.02 -5.47 8.21
N VAL A 96 -17.07 -4.77 7.78
CA VAL A 96 -17.11 -4.01 6.53
C VAL A 96 -17.04 -2.51 6.82
N LEU A 97 -17.82 -2.03 7.79
CA LEU A 97 -17.89 -0.60 8.10
C LEU A 97 -16.55 -0.02 8.53
N VAL A 98 -15.82 -0.70 9.43
CA VAL A 98 -14.54 -0.20 9.96
C VAL A 98 -13.46 -0.19 8.87
N PRO A 99 -13.17 -1.28 8.14
CA PRO A 99 -12.16 -1.24 7.08
C PRO A 99 -12.50 -0.26 5.97
N ALA A 100 -13.78 -0.13 5.56
CA ALA A 100 -14.16 0.85 4.54
C ALA A 100 -13.96 2.31 5.03
N SER A 101 -14.25 2.59 6.30
CA SER A 101 -14.03 3.93 6.89
C SER A 101 -12.55 4.24 7.06
N VAL A 102 -11.76 3.26 7.49
CA VAL A 102 -10.29 3.38 7.59
C VAL A 102 -9.68 3.59 6.21
N ALA A 103 -10.08 2.81 5.20
CA ALA A 103 -9.59 2.99 3.83
C ALA A 103 -9.90 4.39 3.27
N PHE A 104 -11.10 4.91 3.55
CA PHE A 104 -11.45 6.28 3.15
C PHE A 104 -10.60 7.33 3.87
N GLY A 105 -10.33 7.18 5.16
CA GLY A 105 -9.41 8.06 5.88
C GLY A 105 -7.98 7.99 5.34
N LEU A 106 -7.49 6.77 5.05
CA LEU A 106 -6.16 6.53 4.51
C LEU A 106 -5.97 7.10 3.10
N VAL A 107 -6.97 7.02 2.21
CA VAL A 107 -6.84 7.61 0.86
C VAL A 107 -6.80 9.14 0.90
N ILE A 108 -7.51 9.78 1.84
CA ILE A 108 -7.41 11.22 2.07
C ILE A 108 -6.02 11.58 2.59
N ALA A 109 -5.52 10.84 3.60
CA ALA A 109 -4.17 11.02 4.12
C ALA A 109 -3.12 10.83 3.02
N GLN A 110 -3.33 9.88 2.10
CA GLN A 110 -2.42 9.62 1.00
C GLN A 110 -2.41 10.75 -0.03
N ALA A 111 -3.58 11.30 -0.38
CA ALA A 111 -3.67 12.45 -1.27
C ALA A 111 -2.96 13.68 -0.67
N ALA A 112 -3.18 13.95 0.62
CA ALA A 112 -2.53 15.04 1.34
C ALA A 112 -1.00 14.86 1.40
N LEU A 113 -0.54 13.65 1.75
CA LEU A 113 0.89 13.34 1.84
C LEU A 113 1.57 13.32 0.48
N GLY A 114 0.88 12.92 -0.59
CA GLY A 114 1.35 13.00 -1.96
C GLY A 114 1.56 14.45 -2.40
N GLY A 115 0.57 15.32 -2.16
CA GLY A 115 0.71 16.76 -2.41
C GLY A 115 1.85 17.37 -1.59
N ALA A 116 1.94 17.06 -0.30
CA ALA A 116 3.02 17.53 0.56
C ALA A 116 4.41 17.06 0.08
N THR A 117 4.51 15.84 -0.46
CA THR A 117 5.76 15.28 -1.00
C THR A 117 6.25 16.07 -2.21
N VAL A 118 5.36 16.47 -3.11
CA VAL A 118 5.69 17.31 -4.28
C VAL A 118 6.07 18.72 -3.83
N LEU A 119 5.21 19.36 -3.03
CA LEU A 119 5.38 20.74 -2.59
C LEU A 119 6.61 20.95 -1.68
N SER A 120 7.13 19.88 -1.08
CA SER A 120 8.34 19.91 -0.25
C SER A 120 9.59 19.40 -0.98
N GLU A 121 9.53 19.21 -2.30
CA GLU A 121 10.65 18.75 -3.13
C GLU A 121 11.17 17.34 -2.76
N LEU A 122 10.25 16.39 -2.56
CA LEU A 122 10.52 14.96 -2.36
C LEU A 122 11.40 14.61 -1.14
N PRO A 123 11.13 15.13 0.08
CA PRO A 123 11.94 14.76 1.24
C PRO A 123 11.80 13.27 1.51
N GLY A 124 12.91 12.56 1.66
CA GLY A 124 12.92 11.08 1.73
C GLY A 124 11.99 10.50 2.81
N ALA A 125 11.86 11.20 3.94
CA ALA A 125 10.92 10.81 4.99
C ALA A 125 9.45 10.90 4.54
N ALA A 126 9.06 11.93 3.78
CA ALA A 126 7.70 12.04 3.25
C ALA A 126 7.43 10.98 2.17
N VAL A 127 8.40 10.69 1.30
CA VAL A 127 8.30 9.62 0.30
C VAL A 127 8.12 8.26 0.98
N MET A 128 8.90 7.97 2.03
CA MET A 128 8.77 6.73 2.80
C MET A 128 7.43 6.66 3.55
N ALA A 129 6.98 7.76 4.15
CA ALA A 129 5.67 7.83 4.80
C ALA A 129 4.53 7.63 3.79
N HIS A 130 4.63 8.19 2.58
CA HIS A 130 3.67 8.01 1.50
C HIS A 130 3.57 6.54 1.10
N LEU A 131 4.70 5.85 0.95
CA LEU A 131 4.72 4.41 0.72
C LEU A 131 4.05 3.65 1.87
N ALA A 132 4.40 3.95 3.13
CA ALA A 132 3.86 3.29 4.31
C ALA A 132 2.32 3.40 4.40
N VAL A 133 1.78 4.59 4.17
CA VAL A 133 0.32 4.82 4.15
C VAL A 133 -0.34 4.08 2.98
N GLY A 134 0.32 4.02 1.83
CA GLY A 134 -0.16 3.29 0.65
C GLY A 134 -0.24 1.78 0.88
N GLU A 135 0.77 1.19 1.50
CA GLU A 135 0.78 -0.23 1.87
C GLU A 135 -0.30 -0.56 2.92
N ALA A 136 -0.46 0.31 3.92
CA ALA A 136 -1.52 0.18 4.92
C ALA A 136 -2.92 0.23 4.26
N LEU A 137 -3.11 1.13 3.27
CA LEU A 137 -4.35 1.22 2.50
C LEU A 137 -4.62 -0.08 1.73
N VAL A 138 -3.63 -0.63 1.02
CA VAL A 138 -3.77 -1.92 0.33
C VAL A 138 -4.12 -3.04 1.30
N ALA A 139 -3.45 -3.11 2.45
CA ALA A 139 -3.75 -4.13 3.47
C ALA A 139 -5.19 -4.05 3.98
N VAL A 140 -5.68 -2.84 4.28
CA VAL A 140 -7.07 -2.62 4.72
C VAL A 140 -8.08 -2.99 3.63
N LEU A 141 -7.79 -2.67 2.36
CA LEU A 141 -8.64 -3.05 1.24
C LEU A 141 -8.66 -4.56 1.01
N VAL A 142 -7.54 -5.26 1.22
CA VAL A 142 -7.48 -6.73 1.18
C VAL A 142 -8.36 -7.31 2.29
N VAL A 143 -8.30 -6.78 3.52
CA VAL A 143 -9.19 -7.21 4.61
C VAL A 143 -10.65 -7.02 4.23
N LEU A 144 -11.01 -5.85 3.67
CA LEU A 144 -12.37 -5.55 3.22
C LEU A 144 -12.84 -6.54 2.14
N ALA A 145 -12.00 -6.82 1.14
CA ALA A 145 -12.30 -7.78 0.08
C ALA A 145 -12.47 -9.20 0.65
N VAL A 146 -11.55 -9.65 1.51
CA VAL A 146 -11.64 -10.98 2.16
C VAL A 146 -12.96 -11.10 2.93
N VAL A 147 -13.34 -10.08 3.70
CA VAL A 147 -14.62 -10.07 4.42
C VAL A 147 -15.81 -10.11 3.45
N ALA A 148 -15.76 -9.36 2.34
CA ALA A 148 -16.82 -9.37 1.33
C ALA A 148 -17.04 -10.77 0.71
N TYR A 149 -15.97 -11.54 0.51
CA TYR A 149 -16.04 -12.89 -0.06
C TYR A 149 -16.33 -13.99 0.97
N ARG A 150 -15.74 -13.89 2.16
CA ARG A 150 -15.75 -14.97 3.17
C ARG A 150 -16.70 -14.73 4.34
N GLY A 151 -17.33 -13.55 4.41
CA GLY A 151 -18.10 -13.13 5.56
C GLY A 151 -17.23 -12.45 6.63
N PRO A 152 -17.84 -11.96 7.72
CA PRO A 152 -17.12 -11.44 8.89
C PRO A 152 -15.99 -12.39 9.31
N LEU A 153 -14.83 -11.84 9.68
CA LEU A 153 -13.72 -12.60 10.25
C LEU A 153 -14.12 -13.15 11.63
N ALA A 154 -14.96 -14.19 11.62
CA ALA A 154 -15.16 -15.07 12.75
C ALA A 154 -14.00 -16.05 12.70
N ILE A 155 -12.99 -15.85 13.55
CA ILE A 155 -12.04 -16.91 13.87
C ILE A 155 -12.85 -17.99 14.61
N LYS A 156 -13.58 -18.84 13.87
CA LYS A 156 -14.16 -20.05 14.41
C LYS A 156 -12.99 -20.93 14.79
N MET A 157 -12.64 -20.92 16.07
CA MET A 157 -11.67 -21.85 16.65
C MET A 157 -12.16 -23.26 16.31
N PRO A 158 -11.42 -24.05 15.52
CA PRO A 158 -11.85 -25.39 15.20
C PRO A 158 -11.94 -26.18 16.50
N GLY A 159 -13.07 -26.83 16.78
CA GLY A 159 -13.28 -27.70 17.95
C GLY A 159 -12.48 -29.00 17.91
N TRP A 160 -11.38 -29.05 17.16
CA TRP A 160 -10.55 -30.22 16.93
C TRP A 160 -9.10 -29.91 17.29
N GLY A 161 -8.58 -30.59 18.32
CA GLY A 161 -7.16 -30.85 18.53
C GLY A 161 -6.25 -29.63 18.76
N VAL A 162 -5.80 -29.48 20.01
CA VAL A 162 -4.74 -28.55 20.44
C VAL A 162 -3.50 -28.69 19.54
N GLY A 163 -3.12 -27.65 18.79
CA GLY A 163 -1.77 -27.56 18.22
C GLY A 163 -1.58 -26.74 16.93
N LYS A 164 -2.38 -26.97 15.88
CA LYS A 164 -2.04 -26.48 14.51
C LYS A 164 -2.89 -25.30 13.99
N THR A 165 -4.13 -25.13 14.44
CA THR A 165 -5.06 -24.10 13.92
C THR A 165 -4.90 -22.73 14.55
N ARG A 166 -4.31 -22.66 15.77
CA ARG A 166 -4.10 -21.41 16.52
C ARG A 166 -3.02 -20.50 15.92
N ARG A 167 -2.08 -21.08 15.14
CA ARG A 167 -0.95 -20.34 14.57
C ARG A 167 -1.30 -19.63 13.27
N PHE A 168 -2.23 -20.14 12.46
CA PHE A 168 -2.45 -19.62 11.10
C PHE A 168 -2.86 -18.12 11.05
N PRO A 169 -3.88 -17.64 11.80
CA PRO A 169 -4.22 -16.22 11.80
C PRO A 169 -3.08 -15.34 12.33
N VAL A 170 -2.35 -15.82 13.33
CA VAL A 170 -1.19 -15.12 13.90
C VAL A 170 -0.05 -15.06 12.88
N SER A 171 0.22 -16.15 12.16
CA SER A 171 1.21 -16.21 11.09
C SER A 171 0.88 -15.26 9.94
N VAL A 172 -0.40 -15.08 9.59
CA VAL A 172 -0.82 -14.10 8.57
C VAL A 172 -0.52 -12.67 9.02
N VAL A 173 -0.82 -12.33 10.29
CA VAL A 173 -0.51 -11.00 10.84
C VAL A 173 1.00 -10.78 10.91
N ILE A 174 1.76 -11.77 11.40
CA ILE A 174 3.22 -11.72 11.45
C ILE A 174 3.80 -11.53 10.05
N ALA A 175 3.34 -12.31 9.06
CA ALA A 175 3.79 -12.18 7.68
C ALA A 175 3.46 -10.80 7.10
N GLY A 176 2.26 -10.27 7.36
CA GLY A 176 1.88 -8.92 6.91
C GLY A 176 2.78 -7.83 7.51
N VAL A 177 3.03 -7.88 8.83
CA VAL A 177 3.94 -6.93 9.50
C VAL A 177 5.37 -7.10 9.00
N ALA A 178 5.83 -8.34 8.81
CA ALA A 178 7.17 -8.64 8.31
C ALA A 178 7.39 -8.09 6.90
N VAL A 179 6.42 -8.28 5.99
CA VAL A 179 6.47 -7.73 4.63
C VAL A 179 6.43 -6.20 4.65
N PHE A 180 5.60 -5.59 5.49
CA PHE A 180 5.56 -4.13 5.65
C PHE A 180 6.92 -3.57 6.10
N LEU A 181 7.53 -4.17 7.12
CA LEU A 181 8.87 -3.77 7.58
C LEU A 181 9.95 -4.01 6.52
N LEU A 182 9.84 -5.10 5.74
CA LEU A 182 10.73 -5.37 4.62
C LEU A 182 10.65 -4.26 3.56
N LEU A 183 9.45 -3.86 3.15
CA LEU A 183 9.26 -2.80 2.15
C LEU A 183 9.78 -1.44 2.65
N LEU A 184 9.52 -1.09 3.91
CA LEU A 184 10.07 0.13 4.52
C LEU A 184 11.60 0.09 4.64
N SER A 185 12.18 -1.05 4.97
CA SER A 185 13.64 -1.19 5.01
C SER A 185 14.27 -0.99 3.63
N GLY A 186 13.62 -1.45 2.56
CA GLY A 186 14.05 -1.19 1.18
C GLY A 186 13.92 0.29 0.77
N SER A 187 12.83 0.95 1.19
CA SER A 187 12.67 2.40 1.03
C SER A 187 13.79 3.16 1.76
N TYR A 188 14.11 2.74 2.99
CA TYR A 188 15.19 3.30 3.80
C TYR A 188 16.57 3.19 3.12
N VAL A 189 16.88 2.05 2.50
CA VAL A 189 18.10 1.87 1.68
C VAL A 189 18.15 2.90 0.54
N THR A 190 17.02 3.12 -0.13
CA THR A 190 16.93 4.07 -1.26
C THR A 190 17.11 5.51 -0.80
N ILE A 191 16.42 5.96 0.26
CA ILE A 191 16.48 7.36 0.70
C ILE A 191 17.81 7.74 1.36
N THR A 192 18.58 6.76 1.83
CA THR A 192 19.91 6.98 2.41
C THR A 192 21.05 6.85 1.39
N GLY A 193 20.75 6.51 0.13
CA GLY A 193 21.75 6.29 -0.92
C GLY A 193 22.53 4.98 -0.76
N ALA A 194 22.06 4.04 0.07
CA ALA A 194 22.76 2.79 0.37
C ALA A 194 22.56 1.70 -0.71
N PHE A 195 21.71 1.92 -1.72
CA PHE A 195 21.38 0.93 -2.75
C PHE A 195 22.61 0.32 -3.45
N GLY A 196 23.62 1.13 -3.78
CA GLY A 196 24.86 0.69 -4.42
C GLY A 196 26.00 0.33 -3.47
N ALA A 197 25.78 0.34 -2.15
CA ALA A 197 26.86 0.22 -1.17
C ALA A 197 27.58 -1.14 -1.15
N CYS A 198 26.92 -2.19 -1.65
CA CYS A 198 27.46 -3.56 -1.73
C CYS A 198 27.15 -4.13 -3.11
N SER A 199 28.20 -4.44 -3.89
CA SER A 199 28.08 -4.96 -5.27
C SER A 199 27.94 -6.49 -5.35
N GLU A 200 28.30 -7.20 -4.29
CA GLU A 200 28.31 -8.66 -4.23
C GLU A 200 27.10 -9.21 -3.46
N TRP A 201 26.85 -10.51 -3.58
CA TRP A 201 25.84 -11.25 -2.81
C TRP A 201 26.41 -12.59 -2.32
N PRO A 202 26.13 -13.06 -1.08
CA PRO A 202 25.32 -12.40 -0.05
C PRO A 202 26.08 -11.37 0.79
N ARG A 203 27.42 -11.40 0.77
CA ARG A 203 28.28 -10.53 1.57
C ARG A 203 28.55 -9.18 0.88
N CYS A 204 29.16 -8.26 1.61
CA CYS A 204 29.59 -6.95 1.13
C CYS A 204 31.11 -6.89 1.13
N PHE A 205 31.76 -7.00 -0.04
CA PHE A 205 33.22 -7.04 -0.19
C PHE A 205 33.86 -8.11 0.72
N GLY A 206 33.32 -9.33 0.66
CA GLY A 206 33.75 -10.46 1.52
C GLY A 206 33.29 -10.40 3.00
N ASN A 207 32.77 -9.26 3.48
CA ASN A 207 32.37 -9.06 4.88
C ASN A 207 30.85 -9.23 5.09
N ALA A 208 30.47 -9.98 6.13
CA ALA A 208 29.07 -10.09 6.54
C ALA A 208 28.64 -8.91 7.44
N PHE A 209 29.54 -8.39 8.26
CA PHE A 209 29.27 -7.28 9.18
C PHE A 209 30.22 -6.12 8.85
N PRO A 210 29.92 -5.34 7.80
CA PRO A 210 30.74 -4.19 7.44
C PRO A 210 30.66 -3.10 8.51
N GLU A 211 31.68 -2.24 8.57
CA GLU A 211 31.74 -1.13 9.55
C GLU A 211 31.23 0.20 8.98
N HIS A 212 31.19 0.33 7.64
CA HIS A 212 30.75 1.56 7.00
C HIS A 212 29.23 1.70 7.02
N ARG A 213 28.74 2.90 7.40
CA ARG A 213 27.31 3.20 7.58
C ARG A 213 26.42 2.74 6.43
N LEU A 214 26.77 3.06 5.18
CA LEU A 214 25.92 2.70 4.02
C LEU A 214 25.90 1.18 3.77
N GLN A 215 27.03 0.50 4.01
CA GLN A 215 27.12 -0.94 3.89
C GLN A 215 26.31 -1.64 4.99
N ILE A 216 26.33 -1.10 6.22
CA ILE A 216 25.49 -1.58 7.34
C ILE A 216 24.02 -1.48 6.96
N ILE A 217 23.57 -0.33 6.43
CA ILE A 217 22.17 -0.13 6.03
C ILE A 217 21.75 -1.12 4.93
N HIS A 218 22.59 -1.27 3.90
CA HIS A 218 22.34 -2.22 2.82
C HIS A 218 22.27 -3.65 3.35
N MET A 219 23.27 -4.10 4.12
CA MET A 219 23.30 -5.45 4.70
C MET A 219 22.13 -5.70 5.67
N ALA A 220 21.73 -4.71 6.47
CA ALA A 220 20.56 -4.82 7.35
C ALA A 220 19.29 -5.15 6.57
N HIS A 221 19.04 -4.48 5.43
CA HIS A 221 17.91 -4.81 4.56
C HIS A 221 18.00 -6.25 4.03
N ARG A 222 19.19 -6.73 3.65
CA ARG A 222 19.40 -8.13 3.20
C ARG A 222 19.06 -9.14 4.29
N TYR A 223 19.44 -8.86 5.53
CA TYR A 223 19.11 -9.71 6.67
C TYR A 223 17.62 -9.72 6.96
N VAL A 224 16.96 -8.56 6.89
CA VAL A 224 15.48 -8.51 6.97
C VAL A 224 14.87 -9.34 5.85
N ALA A 225 15.32 -9.19 4.61
CA ALA A 225 14.81 -9.97 3.47
C ALA A 225 14.97 -11.49 3.67
N ALA A 226 16.13 -11.94 4.17
CA ALA A 226 16.40 -13.36 4.43
C ALA A 226 15.62 -13.94 5.63
N VAL A 227 15.16 -13.09 6.57
CA VAL A 227 14.29 -13.53 7.68
C VAL A 227 12.83 -13.62 7.24
N VAL A 228 12.42 -12.75 6.30
CA VAL A 228 11.03 -12.68 5.83
C VAL A 228 10.72 -13.69 4.73
N GLY A 229 11.67 -14.01 3.84
CA GLY A 229 11.52 -14.96 2.72
C GLY A 229 12.29 -16.25 2.93
#